data_AF-A0A0S8HBE1-F1
#
_entry.id   AF-A0A0S8HBE1-F1
#
_cell.length_a   1.000
_cell.length_b   1.000
_cell.length_c   1.000
_cell.angle_alpha   90.00
_cell.angle_beta   90.00
_cell.angle_gamma   90.00
#
_symmetry.space_group_name_H-M   'P 1'
#
loop_
_entity.id
_entity.type
_entity.pdbx_description
1 polymer ?
#
loop_
_entity_poly.entity_id
_entity_poly.type
_entity_poly.pdbx_seq_one_letter_code
_entity_poly.pdbx_strand_id
1 'polypeptide(L)'
;MPEQERLDSQVRKTARRFAVLAFITAGFTYALILFGGIVPITGSGMGCGEDWPLCNGQIIPPMNFETLIEYGHRLAAVLVGFLVLALAVYSVRRRHTPGLAGRGISGLGVAAAALLIAELRTLTEAPAVRDTSMTYPRWALASSPTPSW
;
A
#
# COMPACT_ATOMS: atom_id res chain seq x y z
N MET A 1 20.43 20.23 -39.86
CA MET A 1 20.77 19.13 -38.92
C MET A 1 20.67 19.41 -37.41
N PRO A 2 20.40 20.63 -36.87
CA PRO A 2 20.31 20.82 -35.40
C PRO A 2 18.95 20.42 -34.77
N GLU A 3 17.89 20.21 -35.56
CA GLU A 3 16.54 19.94 -35.05
C GLU A 3 16.36 18.49 -34.56
N GLN A 4 16.87 17.51 -35.32
CA GLN A 4 16.82 16.10 -34.92
C GLN A 4 17.63 15.84 -33.64
N GLU A 5 18.81 16.45 -33.50
CA GLU A 5 19.63 16.34 -32.29
C GLU A 5 18.90 16.91 -31.06
N ARG A 6 18.18 18.04 -31.22
CA ARG A 6 17.31 18.59 -30.16
C ARG A 6 16.18 17.63 -29.82
N LEU A 7 15.47 17.07 -30.80
CA LEU A 7 14.39 16.11 -30.57
C LEU A 7 14.89 14.88 -29.80
N ASP A 8 15.99 14.28 -30.22
CA ASP A 8 16.60 13.13 -29.56
C ASP A 8 17.04 13.44 -28.13
N SER A 9 17.60 14.63 -27.90
CA SER A 9 17.97 15.09 -26.56
C SER A 9 16.74 15.25 -25.64
N GLN A 10 15.62 15.76 -26.17
CA GLN A 10 14.37 15.94 -25.43
C GLN A 10 13.72 14.60 -25.09
N VAL A 11 13.73 13.66 -26.04
CA VAL A 11 13.25 12.28 -25.84
C VAL A 11 14.09 11.58 -24.77
N ARG A 12 15.43 11.60 -24.88
CA ARG A 12 16.33 11.00 -23.85
C ARG A 12 16.13 11.62 -22.47
N LYS A 13 16.03 12.95 -22.38
CA LYS A 13 15.78 13.64 -21.10
C LYS A 13 14.45 13.21 -20.49
N THR A 14 13.40 13.13 -21.29
CA THR A 14 12.06 12.71 -20.84
C THR A 14 12.05 11.24 -20.41
N ALA A 15 12.65 10.35 -21.19
CA ALA A 15 12.76 8.92 -20.88
C ALA A 15 13.58 8.68 -19.60
N ARG A 16 14.71 9.37 -19.43
CA ARG A 16 15.53 9.29 -18.22
C ARG A 16 14.76 9.76 -16.97
N ARG A 17 14.03 10.87 -17.06
CA ARG A 17 13.19 11.36 -15.96
C ARG A 17 12.12 10.35 -15.57
N PHE A 18 11.45 9.74 -16.55
CA PHE A 18 10.46 8.69 -16.29
C PHE A 18 11.09 7.46 -15.65
N ALA A 19 12.22 6.98 -16.17
CA ALA A 19 12.93 5.83 -15.62
C ALA A 19 13.36 6.08 -14.16
N VAL A 20 13.90 7.26 -13.85
CA VAL A 20 14.27 7.63 -12.48
C VAL A 20 13.06 7.61 -11.55
N LEU A 21 11.94 8.23 -11.94
CA LEU A 21 10.70 8.20 -11.14
C LEU A 21 10.17 6.77 -10.94
N ALA A 22 10.23 5.94 -11.97
CA ALA A 22 9.82 4.54 -11.89
C ALA A 22 10.70 3.72 -10.94
N PHE A 23 12.03 3.88 -11.01
CA PHE A 23 12.96 3.22 -10.10
C PHE A 23 12.79 3.67 -8.65
N ILE A 24 12.60 4.97 -8.41
CA ILE A 24 12.32 5.52 -7.08
C ILE A 24 11.03 4.90 -6.53
N THR A 25 9.95 4.91 -7.33
CA THR A 25 8.66 4.34 -6.94
C THR A 25 8.80 2.85 -6.62
N ALA A 26 9.48 2.08 -7.47
CA ALA A 26 9.72 0.65 -7.24
C ALA A 26 10.53 0.40 -5.96
N GLY A 27 11.55 1.21 -5.67
CA GLY A 27 12.32 1.13 -4.44
C GLY A 27 11.48 1.38 -3.19
N PHE A 28 10.64 2.41 -3.21
CA PHE A 28 9.71 2.69 -2.10
C PHE A 28 8.66 1.59 -1.93
N THR A 29 8.10 1.06 -3.02
CA THR A 29 7.17 -0.09 -2.95
C THR A 29 7.85 -1.31 -2.35
N TYR A 30 9.09 -1.60 -2.73
CA TYR A 30 9.85 -2.71 -2.18
C TYR A 30 10.10 -2.54 -0.67
N ALA A 31 10.53 -1.34 -0.25
CA ALA A 31 10.71 -1.03 1.16
C ALA A 31 9.41 -1.16 1.96
N LEU A 32 8.27 -0.74 1.38
CA LEU A 32 6.96 -0.89 1.99
C LEU A 32 6.58 -2.36 2.21
N ILE A 33 6.85 -3.23 1.23
CA ILE A 33 6.61 -4.68 1.34
C ILE A 33 7.43 -5.27 2.49
N LEU A 34 8.71 -4.93 2.58
CA LEU A 34 9.56 -5.38 3.69
C LEU A 34 9.03 -4.87 5.04
N PHE A 35 8.62 -3.60 5.11
CA PHE A 35 8.08 -3.03 6.33
C PHE A 35 6.78 -3.71 6.76
N GLY A 36 5.90 -4.07 5.81
CA GLY A 36 4.70 -4.84 6.08
C GLY A 36 4.97 -6.22 6.68
N GLY A 37 6.11 -6.84 6.36
CA GLY A 37 6.57 -8.07 7.00
C GLY A 37 7.09 -7.86 8.44
N ILE A 38 7.58 -6.67 8.77
CA ILE A 38 8.13 -6.35 10.09
C ILE A 38 7.02 -6.07 11.12
N VAL A 39 5.88 -5.50 10.70
CA VAL A 39 4.77 -5.14 11.60
C VAL A 39 4.26 -6.35 12.42
N PRO A 40 4.00 -7.55 11.83
CA PRO A 40 3.61 -8.72 12.61
C PRO A 40 4.73 -9.28 13.51
N ILE A 41 5.99 -9.20 13.06
CA ILE A 41 7.15 -9.73 13.81
C ILE A 41 7.42 -8.90 15.07
N THR A 42 7.16 -7.60 15.00
CA THR A 42 7.31 -6.67 16.14
C THR A 42 6.13 -6.72 17.12
N GLY A 43 5.17 -7.63 16.91
CA GLY A 43 3.92 -7.70 17.68
C GLY A 43 2.95 -6.57 17.38
N SER A 44 3.33 -5.60 16.55
CA SER A 44 2.63 -4.34 16.33
C SER A 44 1.46 -4.39 15.36
N GLY A 45 0.95 -5.59 15.05
CA GLY A 45 -0.15 -5.79 14.11
C GLY A 45 -1.51 -5.28 14.58
N MET A 46 -1.64 -4.89 15.85
CA MET A 46 -2.88 -4.36 16.45
C MET A 46 -2.67 -3.03 17.20
N GLY A 47 -1.54 -2.34 16.99
CA GLY A 47 -1.22 -1.08 17.67
C GLY A 47 -2.21 0.07 17.42
N CYS A 48 -2.86 0.10 16.25
CA CYS A 48 -3.91 1.07 15.89
C CYS A 48 -5.34 0.53 15.98
N GLY A 49 -5.50 -0.76 16.32
CA GLY A 49 -6.79 -1.45 16.31
C GLY A 49 -7.41 -1.58 14.91
N GLU A 50 -8.70 -1.87 14.89
CA GLU A 50 -9.50 -2.07 13.67
C GLU A 50 -9.98 -0.76 13.03
N ASP A 51 -9.76 0.37 13.69
CA ASP A 51 -10.16 1.65 13.18
C ASP A 51 -9.21 2.08 12.04
N TRP A 52 -9.79 2.44 10.91
CA TRP A 52 -9.12 3.11 9.79
C TRP A 52 -10.17 4.04 9.15
N PRO A 53 -9.88 5.34 8.92
CA PRO A 53 -8.58 6.00 8.87
C PRO A 53 -8.08 6.59 10.20
N LEU A 54 -8.88 6.55 11.26
CA LEU A 54 -8.48 6.97 12.61
C LEU A 54 -7.76 5.81 13.31
N CYS A 55 -6.74 6.08 14.10
CA CYS A 55 -6.02 5.09 14.90
C CYS A 55 -6.40 5.28 16.38
N ASN A 56 -7.09 4.31 16.99
CA ASN A 56 -7.65 4.43 18.34
C ASN A 56 -8.53 5.70 18.54
N GLY A 57 -9.36 6.04 17.55
CA GLY A 57 -10.22 7.23 17.60
C GLY A 57 -9.49 8.58 17.45
N GLN A 58 -8.19 8.60 17.13
CA GLN A 58 -7.39 9.81 16.91
C GLN A 58 -6.67 9.78 15.56
N ILE A 59 -6.45 10.96 14.95
CA ILE A 59 -5.65 11.09 13.71
C ILE A 59 -4.16 11.08 14.04
N ILE A 60 -3.78 11.62 15.20
CA ILE A 60 -2.41 11.60 15.70
C ILE A 60 -2.38 10.56 16.84
N PRO A 61 -1.73 9.41 16.66
CA PRO A 61 -1.73 8.37 17.67
C PRO A 61 -0.91 8.77 18.91
N PRO A 62 -1.18 8.14 20.07
CA PRO A 62 -0.28 8.23 21.21
C PRO A 62 1.13 7.71 20.84
N MET A 63 2.17 8.28 21.47
CA MET A 63 3.59 7.95 21.24
C MET A 63 3.99 6.59 21.85
N ASN A 64 3.24 5.54 21.51
CA ASN A 64 3.56 4.16 21.80
C ASN A 64 4.31 3.55 20.62
N PHE A 65 5.37 2.79 20.89
CA PHE A 65 6.24 2.22 19.86
C PHE A 65 5.47 1.33 18.88
N GLU A 66 4.55 0.53 19.41
CA GLU A 66 3.70 -0.40 18.66
C GLU A 66 2.74 0.32 17.70
N THR A 67 2.01 1.31 18.23
CA THR A 67 1.09 2.15 17.45
C THR A 67 1.82 2.95 16.38
N LEU A 68 3.02 3.46 16.68
CA LEU A 68 3.81 4.26 15.73
C LEU A 68 4.30 3.43 14.54
N ILE A 69 4.70 2.17 14.78
CA ILE A 69 5.11 1.25 13.71
C ILE A 69 3.95 0.98 12.75
N GLU A 70 2.77 0.64 13.29
CA GLU A 70 1.61 0.32 12.47
C GLU A 70 1.10 1.57 11.71
N TYR A 71 0.99 2.70 12.40
CA TYR A 71 0.59 3.96 11.78
C TYR A 71 1.58 4.42 10.71
N GLY A 72 2.88 4.29 10.97
CA GLY A 72 3.94 4.59 10.02
C GLY A 72 3.86 3.73 8.76
N HIS A 73 3.57 2.44 8.92
CA HIS A 73 3.34 1.54 7.78
C HIS A 73 2.11 1.96 6.96
N ARG A 74 0.98 2.28 7.62
CA ARG A 74 -0.25 2.76 6.96
C ARG A 74 0.00 4.06 6.17
N LEU A 75 0.72 5.02 6.75
CA LEU A 75 1.09 6.27 6.08
C LEU A 75 2.01 6.05 4.88
N ALA A 76 3.03 5.19 5.03
CA ALA A 76 3.94 4.84 3.94
C ALA A 76 3.18 4.19 2.77
N ALA A 77 2.20 3.33 3.07
CA ALA A 77 1.36 2.69 2.05
C ALA A 77 0.55 3.71 1.24
N VAL A 78 -0.08 4.69 1.90
CA VAL A 78 -0.82 5.77 1.24
C VAL A 78 0.12 6.60 0.35
N LEU A 79 1.27 7.00 0.86
CA LEU A 79 2.27 7.77 0.11
C LEU A 79 2.72 7.03 -1.15
N VAL A 80 3.09 5.75 -1.03
CA VAL A 80 3.50 4.91 -2.16
C VAL A 80 2.38 4.74 -3.18
N GLY A 81 1.14 4.55 -2.72
CA GLY A 81 -0.04 4.50 -3.58
C GLY A 81 -0.20 5.76 -4.43
N PHE A 82 -0.04 6.95 -3.83
CA PHE A 82 -0.06 8.21 -4.56
C PHE A 82 1.08 8.34 -5.58
N LEU A 83 2.30 7.92 -5.24
CA LEU A 83 3.43 7.92 -6.18
C LEU A 83 3.16 7.02 -7.40
N VAL A 84 2.65 5.82 -7.17
CA VAL A 84 2.28 4.87 -8.23
C VAL A 84 1.17 5.46 -9.10
N LEU A 85 0.13 6.04 -8.51
CA LEU A 85 -0.97 6.68 -9.23
C LEU A 85 -0.46 7.87 -10.08
N ALA A 86 0.39 8.72 -9.52
CA ALA A 86 0.99 9.85 -10.24
C ALA A 86 1.83 9.38 -11.43
N LEU A 87 2.62 8.31 -11.28
CA LEU A 87 3.39 7.71 -12.36
C LEU A 87 2.50 7.10 -13.44
N ALA A 88 1.41 6.43 -13.05
CA ALA A 88 0.42 5.87 -13.95
C ALA A 88 -0.27 6.97 -14.78
N VAL A 89 -0.75 8.03 -14.11
CA VAL A 89 -1.36 9.20 -14.77
C VAL A 89 -0.37 9.91 -15.69
N TYR A 90 0.88 10.10 -15.25
CA TYR A 90 1.94 10.70 -16.07
C TYR A 90 2.24 9.85 -17.32
N SER A 91 2.30 8.52 -17.18
CA SER A 91 2.50 7.58 -18.29
C SER A 91 1.35 7.65 -19.28
N VAL A 92 0.10 7.67 -18.81
CA VAL A 92 -1.10 7.73 -19.66
C VAL A 92 -1.21 9.07 -20.38
N ARG A 93 -1.02 10.19 -19.68
CA ARG A 93 -1.11 11.54 -20.28
C ARG A 93 -0.05 11.82 -21.34
N ARG A 94 1.08 11.12 -21.31
CA ARG A 94 2.15 11.25 -22.33
C ARG A 94 2.07 10.25 -23.46
N ARG A 95 1.17 9.26 -23.41
CA ARG A 95 0.94 8.33 -24.52
C ARG A 95 -0.07 8.93 -25.51
N HIS A 96 0.45 9.60 -26.54
CA HIS A 96 -0.32 10.06 -27.70
C HIS A 96 -0.48 8.98 -28.80
N THR A 97 -0.15 7.71 -28.55
CA THR A 97 -0.23 6.63 -29.54
C THR A 97 -1.49 5.77 -29.34
N PRO A 98 -2.48 5.82 -30.26
CA PRO A 98 -3.80 5.20 -30.09
C PRO A 98 -3.81 3.66 -30.11
N GLY A 99 -2.72 3.00 -30.51
CA GLY A 99 -2.64 1.52 -30.62
C GLY A 99 -2.21 0.77 -29.36
N LEU A 100 -1.59 1.44 -28.38
CA LEU A 100 -1.13 0.83 -27.11
C LEU A 100 -1.97 1.30 -25.90
N ALA A 101 -3.09 1.96 -26.17
CA ALA A 101 -4.04 2.49 -25.19
C ALA A 101 -4.71 1.39 -24.35
N GLY A 102 -4.85 0.18 -24.90
CA GLY A 102 -5.44 -0.97 -24.20
C GLY A 102 -4.63 -1.48 -22.99
N ARG A 103 -3.33 -1.17 -22.91
CA ARG A 103 -2.43 -1.62 -21.82
C ARG A 103 -2.28 -0.61 -20.66
N GLY A 104 -2.58 0.67 -20.91
CA GLY A 104 -2.51 1.74 -19.91
C GLY A 104 -3.81 1.90 -19.12
N ILE A 105 -4.95 1.72 -19.80
CA ILE A 105 -6.29 1.66 -19.19
C ILE A 105 -6.37 0.49 -18.21
N SER A 106 -5.73 -0.64 -18.53
CA SER A 106 -5.61 -1.78 -17.63
C SER A 106 -4.73 -1.49 -16.41
N GLY A 107 -3.73 -0.62 -16.49
CA GLY A 107 -2.94 -0.22 -15.32
C GLY A 107 -3.72 0.65 -14.33
N LEU A 108 -4.52 1.60 -14.85
CA LEU A 108 -5.40 2.44 -14.02
C LEU A 108 -6.59 1.64 -13.48
N GLY A 109 -7.13 0.72 -14.29
CA GLY A 109 -8.15 -0.23 -13.87
C GLY A 109 -7.66 -1.22 -12.82
N VAL A 110 -6.41 -1.71 -12.91
CA VAL A 110 -5.79 -2.57 -11.90
C VAL A 110 -5.49 -1.78 -10.62
N ALA A 111 -5.00 -0.54 -10.71
CA ALA A 111 -4.79 0.30 -9.53
C ALA A 111 -6.12 0.67 -8.85
N ALA A 112 -7.14 1.05 -9.62
CA ALA A 112 -8.48 1.29 -9.11
C ALA A 112 -9.10 0.02 -8.52
N ALA A 113 -8.92 -1.14 -9.16
CA ALA A 113 -9.37 -2.42 -8.62
C ALA A 113 -8.60 -2.80 -7.36
N ALA A 114 -7.30 -2.55 -7.27
CA ALA A 114 -6.51 -2.82 -6.06
C ALA A 114 -6.94 -1.91 -4.90
N LEU A 115 -7.24 -0.64 -5.16
CA LEU A 115 -7.79 0.30 -4.18
C LEU A 115 -9.21 -0.11 -3.77
N LEU A 116 -10.08 -0.45 -4.72
CA LEU A 116 -11.42 -0.96 -4.44
C LEU A 116 -11.41 -2.31 -3.72
N ILE A 117 -10.46 -3.19 -4.01
CA ILE A 117 -10.27 -4.46 -3.29
C ILE A 117 -9.75 -4.19 -1.88
N ALA A 118 -8.86 -3.21 -1.69
CA ALA A 118 -8.42 -2.80 -0.36
C ALA A 118 -9.60 -2.21 0.46
N GLU A 119 -10.41 -1.34 -0.16
CA GLU A 119 -11.64 -0.80 0.42
C GLU A 119 -12.70 -1.89 0.69
N LEU A 120 -12.80 -2.88 -0.20
CA LEU A 120 -13.74 -3.99 -0.03
C LEU A 120 -13.27 -4.93 1.07
N ARG A 121 -11.97 -5.20 1.19
CA ARG A 121 -11.37 -6.00 2.28
C ARG A 121 -11.66 -5.37 3.63
N THR A 122 -11.48 -4.06 3.78
CA THR A 122 -11.83 -3.35 5.02
C THR A 122 -13.33 -3.42 5.34
N LEU A 123 -14.21 -3.37 4.33
CA LEU A 123 -15.65 -3.54 4.52
C LEU A 123 -16.08 -4.99 4.80
N THR A 124 -15.33 -5.99 4.29
CA THR A 124 -15.64 -7.42 4.51
C THR A 124 -15.05 -7.99 5.80
N GLU A 125 -13.98 -7.40 6.33
CA GLU A 125 -13.34 -7.87 7.56
C GLU A 125 -13.90 -7.22 8.84
N ALA A 126 -14.74 -6.19 8.72
CA ALA A 126 -15.69 -5.83 9.76
C ALA A 126 -16.93 -6.73 9.66
N PRO A 127 -17.29 -7.61 10.62
CA PRO A 127 -16.64 -8.17 11.79
C PRO A 127 -16.61 -9.73 11.73
N ALA A 128 -16.41 -10.34 10.55
CA ALA A 128 -16.59 -11.79 10.38
C ALA A 128 -15.38 -12.64 10.80
N VAL A 129 -14.21 -12.04 11.07
CA VAL A 129 -13.01 -12.75 11.60
C VAL A 129 -12.96 -12.75 13.14
N ARG A 130 -13.86 -12.03 13.82
CA ARG A 130 -14.05 -12.11 15.29
C ARG A 130 -15.03 -13.20 15.74
N ASP A 131 -15.29 -14.19 14.89
CA ASP A 131 -15.92 -15.45 15.32
C ASP A 131 -14.96 -16.64 15.14
N THR A 132 -13.72 -16.47 15.61
CA THR A 132 -12.79 -17.58 15.84
C THR A 132 -13.12 -18.34 17.14
N SER A 133 -14.41 -18.62 17.35
CA SER A 133 -14.82 -19.80 18.12
C SER A 133 -14.58 -21.10 17.33
N MET A 134 -14.26 -21.01 16.02
CA MET A 134 -14.22 -22.16 15.12
C MET A 134 -12.83 -22.71 14.75
N THR A 135 -11.73 -22.15 15.27
CA THR A 135 -10.37 -22.64 14.93
C THR A 135 -9.38 -22.65 16.10
N TYR A 136 -9.85 -22.68 17.35
CA TYR A 136 -9.01 -23.18 18.44
C TYR A 136 -9.23 -24.69 18.53
N PRO A 137 -8.21 -25.53 18.33
CA PRO A 137 -8.37 -26.94 18.65
C PRO A 137 -8.66 -27.06 20.15
N ARG A 138 -9.61 -27.92 20.53
CA ARG A 138 -10.12 -28.06 21.92
C ARG A 138 -9.03 -28.16 22.99
N TRP A 139 -7.84 -28.65 22.65
CA TRP A 139 -6.70 -28.74 23.58
C TRP A 139 -6.11 -27.37 23.95
N ALA A 140 -6.27 -26.33 23.13
CA ALA A 140 -5.78 -24.97 23.42
C ALA A 140 -6.59 -24.28 24.55
N LEU A 141 -7.87 -24.63 24.70
CA LEU A 141 -8.72 -24.19 25.83
C LEU A 141 -8.40 -24.94 27.14
N ALA A 142 -7.73 -26.10 27.08
CA ALA A 142 -7.34 -26.85 28.27
C ALA A 142 -6.06 -26.30 28.93
N SER A 143 -5.29 -25.47 28.22
CA SER A 143 -3.99 -24.93 28.67
C SER A 143 -4.03 -23.47 29.09
N SER A 144 -5.16 -22.77 28.96
CA SER A 144 -5.30 -21.42 29.50
C SER A 144 -5.47 -21.47 31.02
N PRO A 145 -4.55 -20.93 31.83
CA PRO A 145 -4.78 -20.81 33.27
C PRO A 145 -5.99 -19.92 33.49
N THR A 146 -6.97 -20.40 34.26
CA THR A 146 -8.11 -19.58 34.69
C THR A 146 -7.59 -18.39 35.48
N PRO A 147 -7.91 -17.14 35.11
CA PRO A 147 -7.59 -15.98 35.94
C PRO A 147 -8.34 -16.15 37.25
N SER A 148 -7.62 -16.28 38.35
CA SER A 148 -8.18 -16.38 39.71
C SER A 148 -8.17 -15.02 40.38
N TRP A 149 -8.81 -14.00 39.78
CA TRP A 149 -9.02 -12.69 40.41
C TRP A 149 -10.34 -12.09 39.93
#